data_AF-A0AAN9B3U7-F1
#
_entry.id   AF-A0AAN9B3U7-F1
#
_cell.length_a   1.000
_cell.length_b   1.000
_cell.length_c   1.000
_cell.angle_alpha   90.00
_cell.angle_beta   90.00
_cell.angle_gamma   90.00
#
_symmetry.space_group_name_H-M   'P 1'
#
loop_
_entity.id
_entity.type
_entity.pdbx_description
1 polymer ?
#
loop_
_entity_poly.entity_id
_entity_poly.type
_entity_poly.pdbx_seq_one_letter_code
_entity_poly.pdbx_strand_id
1 'polypeptide(L)'
;MWGRLVRLSVAGSMATHTPMIRKDVDTLVAKHFRSPEHSLSDMRVTVIEQVKVDNVDIRRQRERFWRYKLRTNYPEGLNVFD
;
A
#
# COMPACT_ATOMS: atom_id res chain seq x y z
N MET A 1 -25.27 8.48 -18.34
CA MET A 1 -23.80 8.53 -18.46
C MET A 1 -23.20 8.19 -17.11
N TRP A 2 -22.70 6.97 -16.92
CA TRP A 2 -22.11 6.55 -15.65
C TRP A 2 -20.64 6.92 -15.67
N GLY A 3 -20.26 7.87 -14.82
CA GLY A 3 -18.87 8.25 -14.58
C GLY A 3 -18.06 7.03 -14.15
N ARG A 4 -16.87 6.89 -14.74
CA ARG A 4 -15.94 5.79 -14.51
C ARG A 4 -15.39 5.89 -13.07
N LEU A 5 -16.12 5.33 -12.11
CA LEU A 5 -15.68 5.17 -10.74
C LEU A 5 -14.47 4.24 -10.71
N VAL A 6 -13.31 4.77 -10.31
CA VAL A 6 -12.11 3.96 -10.05
C VAL A 6 -12.36 3.21 -8.73
N ARG A 7 -13.06 2.08 -8.81
CA ARG A 7 -13.00 1.05 -7.77
C ARG A 7 -11.54 0.55 -7.74
N LEU A 8 -10.72 1.09 -6.84
CA LEU A 8 -9.44 0.48 -6.50
C LEU A 8 -9.76 -0.84 -5.78
N SER A 9 -9.87 -1.91 -6.57
CA SER A 9 -9.87 -3.26 -6.02
C SER A 9 -8.48 -3.57 -5.47
N VAL A 10 -8.41 -4.39 -4.42
CA VAL A 10 -7.14 -4.88 -3.87
C VAL A 10 -6.27 -5.45 -4.99
N ALA A 11 -6.87 -6.24 -5.89
CA ALA A 11 -6.20 -6.81 -7.05
C ALA A 11 -5.60 -5.73 -7.99
N GLY A 12 -6.34 -4.66 -8.29
CA GLY A 12 -5.85 -3.56 -9.14
C GLY A 12 -4.70 -2.78 -8.49
N SER A 13 -4.77 -2.58 -7.19
CA SER A 13 -3.67 -1.97 -6.42
C SER A 13 -2.40 -2.83 -6.50
N MET A 14 -2.51 -4.14 -6.23
CA MET A 14 -1.38 -5.08 -6.29
C MET A 14 -0.74 -5.17 -7.68
N ALA A 15 -1.55 -5.14 -8.74
CA ALA A 15 -1.07 -5.12 -10.12
C ALA A 15 -0.23 -3.87 -10.45
N THR A 16 -0.45 -2.76 -9.74
CA THR A 16 0.30 -1.51 -9.91
C THR A 16 1.56 -1.48 -9.05
N HIS A 17 1.50 -2.00 -7.82
CA HIS A 17 2.64 -2.03 -6.90
C HIS A 17 3.72 -3.05 -7.28
N THR A 18 3.34 -4.24 -7.77
CA THR A 18 4.30 -5.31 -8.11
C THR A 18 5.34 -4.89 -9.16
N PRO A 19 4.97 -4.21 -10.27
CA PRO A 19 5.95 -3.69 -11.22
C PRO A 19 6.90 -2.64 -10.63
N MET A 20 6.45 -1.80 -9.69
CA MET A 20 7.30 -0.76 -9.08
C MET A 20 8.41 -1.37 -8.22
N ILE A 21 8.11 -2.48 -7.53
CA ILE A 21 9.11 -3.25 -6.79
C ILE A 21 10.14 -3.86 -7.75
N ARG A 22 9.69 -4.40 -8.89
CA ARG A 22 10.56 -5.02 -9.89
C ARG A 22 11.43 -4.03 -10.67
N LYS A 23 10.97 -2.78 -10.82
CA LYS A 23 11.63 -1.73 -11.61
C LYS A 23 12.73 -0.98 -10.86
N ASP A 24 13.07 -1.38 -9.63
CA ASP A 24 14.14 -0.76 -8.85
C ASP A 24 13.92 0.75 -8.62
N VAL A 25 12.69 1.13 -8.29
CA VAL A 25 12.45 2.48 -7.76
C VAL A 25 13.02 2.51 -6.35
N ASP A 26 13.87 3.49 -6.03
CA ASP A 26 14.60 3.63 -4.75
C ASP A 26 13.66 3.92 -3.56
N THR A 27 12.81 2.95 -3.24
CA THR A 27 11.83 2.97 -2.15
C THR A 27 12.23 1.95 -1.10
N LEU A 28 11.89 2.23 0.17
CA LEU A 28 12.09 1.27 1.25
C LEU A 28 11.43 -0.09 0.96
N VAL A 29 10.27 -0.07 0.31
CA VAL A 29 9.55 -1.28 -0.14
C VAL A 29 10.39 -2.08 -1.13
N ALA A 30 10.92 -1.44 -2.18
CA ALA A 30 11.76 -2.13 -3.16
C ALA A 30 13.08 -2.63 -2.55
N LYS A 31 13.65 -1.91 -1.58
CA LYS A 31 14.83 -2.38 -0.83
C LYS A 31 14.53 -3.62 0.00
N HIS A 32 13.39 -3.64 0.70
CA HIS A 32 12.98 -4.77 1.52
C HIS A 32 12.83 -6.06 0.70
N PHE A 33 12.12 -6.02 -0.43
CA PHE A 33 11.92 -7.17 -1.32
C PHE A 33 13.13 -7.55 -2.19
N ARG A 34 14.27 -6.89 -1.98
CA ARG A 34 15.57 -7.25 -2.60
C ARG A 34 16.55 -7.90 -1.63
N SER A 35 16.25 -7.90 -0.33
CA SER A 35 17.10 -8.59 0.64
C SER A 35 17.14 -10.09 0.34
N PRO A 36 18.26 -10.79 0.59
CA PRO A 36 18.46 -12.19 0.20
C PRO A 36 17.39 -13.17 0.72
N GLU A 37 16.66 -12.78 1.77
CA GLU A 37 15.63 -13.58 2.44
C GLU A 37 14.20 -13.10 2.18
N HIS A 38 14.02 -12.14 1.27
CA HIS A 38 12.72 -11.54 1.00
C HIS A 38 12.43 -11.45 -0.49
N SER A 39 11.27 -11.98 -0.87
CA SER A 39 10.78 -12.07 -2.23
C SER A 39 9.31 -11.67 -2.30
N LEU A 40 8.81 -11.42 -3.52
CA LEU A 40 7.39 -11.13 -3.71
C LEU A 40 6.47 -12.30 -3.33
N SER A 41 6.98 -13.54 -3.30
CA SER A 41 6.22 -14.70 -2.82
C SER A 41 5.96 -14.66 -1.31
N ASP A 42 6.73 -13.89 -0.55
CA ASP A 42 6.53 -13.74 0.90
C ASP A 42 5.41 -12.74 1.23
N MET A 43 4.93 -11.99 0.23
CA MET A 43 3.94 -10.96 0.41
C MET A 43 2.55 -11.53 0.65
N ARG A 44 1.91 -11.12 1.75
CA ARG A 44 0.51 -11.39 2.06
C ARG A 44 -0.27 -10.09 2.10
N VAL A 45 -1.50 -10.12 1.60
CA VAL A 45 -2.38 -8.94 1.54
C VAL A 45 -3.64 -9.21 2.34
N THR A 46 -3.92 -8.33 3.29
CA THR A 46 -5.12 -8.39 4.14
C THR A 46 -5.79 -7.02 4.16
N VAL A 47 -7.11 -7.00 4.01
CA VAL A 47 -7.89 -5.76 4.13
C VAL A 47 -8.00 -5.39 5.62
N ILE A 48 -7.61 -4.16 5.96
CA ILE A 48 -7.69 -3.63 7.33
C ILE A 48 -9.06 -3.01 7.60
N GLU A 49 -9.56 -2.19 6.67
CA GLU A 49 -10.83 -1.49 6.80
C GLU A 49 -11.46 -1.24 5.42
N GLN A 50 -12.78 -1.43 5.33
CA GLN A 50 -13.57 -0.97 4.18
C GLN A 50 -14.19 0.40 4.49
N VAL A 51 -13.72 1.45 3.81
CA VAL A 51 -14.29 2.79 3.94
C VAL A 51 -15.63 2.84 3.21
N LYS A 52 -16.70 3.20 3.91
CA LYS A 52 -18.09 3.18 3.38
C LYS A 52 -18.42 4.39 2.51
N VAL A 53 -17.62 5.45 2.61
CA VAL A 53 -17.84 6.72 1.92
C VAL A 53 -16.73 6.93 0.91
N ASP A 54 -17.09 7.20 -0.34
CA ASP A 54 -16.13 7.53 -1.40
C ASP A 54 -15.66 8.99 -1.27
N ASN A 55 -14.82 9.23 -0.27
CA ASN A 55 -14.23 10.54 0.01
C ASN A 55 -12.73 10.38 0.29
N VAL A 56 -11.91 11.09 -0.49
CA VAL A 56 -10.45 10.97 -0.45
C VAL A 56 -9.86 11.43 0.87
N ASP A 57 -10.43 12.46 1.50
CA ASP A 57 -9.94 13.01 2.77
C ASP A 57 -10.24 12.07 3.92
N ILE A 58 -11.44 11.48 3.94
CA ILE A 58 -11.79 10.40 4.88
C ILE A 58 -10.85 9.21 4.68
N ARG A 59 -10.64 8.77 3.44
CA ARG A 59 -9.72 7.66 3.13
C ARG A 59 -8.31 7.96 3.65
N ARG A 60 -7.76 9.15 3.39
CA ARG A 60 -6.43 9.59 3.86
C ARG A 60 -6.36 9.68 5.38
N GLN A 61 -7.41 10.15 6.04
CA GLN A 61 -7.49 10.21 7.50
C GLN A 61 -7.47 8.80 8.11
N ARG A 62 -8.24 7.86 7.55
CA ARG A 62 -8.24 6.45 8.00
C ARG A 62 -6.91 5.76 7.71
N GLU A 63 -6.32 5.99 6.55
CA GLU A 63 -4.99 5.49 6.20
C GLU A 63 -3.93 5.99 7.19
N ARG A 64 -3.93 7.29 7.51
CA ARG A 64 -3.05 7.87 8.52
C ARG A 64 -3.24 7.21 9.88
N PHE A 65 -4.49 7.04 10.32
CA PHE A 65 -4.80 6.35 11.58
C PHE A 65 -4.19 4.94 11.62
N TRP A 66 -4.37 4.14 10.58
CA TRP A 66 -3.83 2.77 10.53
C TRP A 66 -2.32 2.74 10.42
N ARG A 67 -1.71 3.69 9.70
CA ARG A 67 -0.24 3.78 9.61
C ARG A 67 0.40 3.90 10.99
N TYR A 68 -0.16 4.77 11.85
CA TYR A 68 0.30 4.92 13.23
C TYR A 68 -0.10 3.73 14.12
N LYS A 69 -1.34 3.26 14.03
CA LYS A 69 -1.86 2.18 14.88
C LYS A 69 -1.09 0.87 14.67
N LEU A 70 -0.71 0.57 13.43
CA LEU A 70 0.04 -0.64 13.05
C LEU A 70 1.56 -0.42 13.00
N ARG A 71 2.04 0.79 13.33
CA ARG A 71 3.47 1.16 13.30
C ARG A 71 4.14 0.84 11.96
N THR A 72 3.46 1.14 10.86
CA THR A 72 3.97 0.85 9.51
C THR A 72 4.86 1.95 8.94
N ASN A 73 5.06 3.05 9.67
CA ASN A 73 5.99 4.11 9.29
C ASN A 73 7.44 3.68 9.59
N TYR A 74 8.39 4.15 8.79
CA TYR A 74 9.81 3.98 9.08
C TYR A 74 10.20 4.66 10.41
N PRO A 75 11.06 4.05 11.26
CA PRO A 75 11.84 2.83 11.02
C PRO A 75 11.14 1.49 11.26
N GLU A 76 9.97 1.46 11.90
CA GLU A 76 9.30 0.21 12.25
C GLU A 76 8.59 -0.49 11.07
N GLY A 77 8.30 0.25 10.00
CA GLY A 77 7.74 -0.28 8.78
C GLY A 77 8.28 0.39 7.51
N LEU A 78 7.55 0.23 6.42
CA LEU A 78 8.00 0.59 5.06
C LEU A 78 7.36 1.87 4.52
N ASN A 79 6.41 2.48 5.25
CA ASN A 79 5.80 3.74 4.85
C ASN A 79 6.72 4.92 5.19
N VAL A 80 6.98 5.77 4.20
CA VAL A 80 7.70 7.04 4.39
C VAL A 80 6.69 8.12 4.75
N PHE A 81 7.09 9.06 5.62
CA PHE A 81 6.22 10.18 6.02
C PHE A 81 5.84 11.04 4.81
N ASP A 82 4.56 11.45 4.72
CA ASP A 82 4.05 12.44 3.76
C ASP A 82 4.31 13.87 4.24
#